data_AF-A0AAV7DML3-F1
#
_entry.id   AF-A0AAV7DML3-F1
#
_cell.length_a   1.000
_cell.length_b   1.000
_cell.length_c   1.000
_cell.angle_alpha   90.00
_cell.angle_beta   90.00
_cell.angle_gamma   90.00
#
_symmetry.space_group_name_H-M   'P 1'
#
loop_
_entity.id
_entity.type
_entity.pdbx_description
1 polymer ?
#
loop_
_entity_poly.entity_id
_entity_poly.type
_entity_poly.pdbx_seq_one_letter_code
_entity_poly.pdbx_strand_id
1 'polypeptide(L)'
;MAVRGAIQLRPFMWEMIPDYRLGHMSGRSSGFRDSWLAQRAAVMAGSGGCCAEVYSCIFDYNTPRIALIKSRKVGLLNRVIQLLILAYVIGWVFVWEKGYQDFDSVVSSVTLKVKGVAVTNTSDLGYRIWDVADYVLPAQQENAFFVMTNLILTPNQTQGRCPELPDTSTVCISDQNCTLDYVGTHSNGVQTGRCVAYDKSVKTCEVKAWCPVENDTTVPKPAFLRAAENFTVLIKNNIWYPKFNFSKRNILQNISAEYLKNCVYDREKHPFCPIFRLGSLVEEAGESFKDMAVLGGVMGIQISWNCDLDKKHTYCVPKYSIRRLDNREFDHNVSPGYNFRFAKYYKDSNDVESRTLMKIYGIRFDILVFGTVS
;
A
#
# COMPACT_ATOMS: atom_id res chain seq x y z
N MET A 1 -3.74 21.35 0.65
CA MET A 1 -5.09 20.85 0.28
C MET A 1 -5.25 19.47 0.89
N ALA A 2 -5.96 19.39 2.02
CA ALA A 2 -6.22 18.14 2.73
C ALA A 2 -7.66 17.72 2.45
N VAL A 3 -7.85 16.57 1.81
CA VAL A 3 -9.16 15.94 1.65
C VAL A 3 -9.27 14.88 2.75
N ARG A 4 -10.00 15.20 3.81
CA ARG A 4 -10.40 14.25 4.86
C ARG A 4 -11.61 13.47 4.36
N GLY A 5 -11.43 12.17 4.10
CA GLY A 5 -12.54 11.21 4.00
C GLY A 5 -12.99 10.83 5.41
N ALA A 6 -14.09 11.42 5.87
CA ALA A 6 -14.76 11.01 7.10
C ALA A 6 -15.60 9.75 6.82
N ILE A 7 -15.16 8.61 7.36
CA ILE A 7 -16.02 7.42 7.46
C ILE A 7 -16.93 7.65 8.66
N GLN A 8 -18.19 7.94 8.35
CA GLN A 8 -19.26 8.24 9.28
C GLN A 8 -19.85 6.92 9.79
N LEU A 9 -19.39 6.44 10.93
CA LEU A 9 -20.06 5.36 11.67
C LEU A 9 -21.36 5.92 12.26
N ARG A 10 -22.50 5.55 11.66
CA ARG A 10 -23.83 5.78 12.23
C ARG A 10 -23.97 4.99 13.55
N PRO A 11 -24.53 5.56 14.63
CA PRO A 11 -24.95 4.78 15.78
C PRO A 11 -26.28 4.10 15.47
N PHE A 12 -26.25 2.82 15.09
CA PHE A 12 -27.42 1.96 14.98
C PHE A 12 -27.67 1.27 16.32
N MET A 13 -28.40 1.94 17.23
CA MET A 13 -29.24 1.36 18.30
C MET A 13 -29.59 2.45 19.31
N TRP A 14 -30.64 3.23 19.03
CA TRP A 14 -31.46 3.81 20.11
C TRP A 14 -32.97 3.86 19.84
N GLU A 15 -33.47 3.14 18.84
CA GLU A 15 -34.92 3.05 18.60
C GLU A 15 -35.39 1.60 18.72
N MET A 16 -35.77 1.18 19.94
CA MET A 16 -36.70 0.09 20.17
C MET A 16 -37.34 0.28 21.56
N ILE A 17 -38.24 1.27 21.65
CA ILE A 17 -39.32 1.29 22.65
C ILE A 17 -40.61 1.41 21.85
N PRO A 18 -41.53 0.44 21.90
CA PRO A 18 -42.77 0.51 21.14
C PRO A 18 -43.70 1.57 21.74
N ASP A 19 -43.93 2.62 20.95
CA ASP A 19 -44.92 3.67 21.17
C ASP A 19 -46.31 3.11 20.85
N TYR A 20 -47.04 2.62 21.85
CA TYR A 20 -48.45 2.23 21.69
C TYR A 20 -49.33 3.49 21.63
N ARG A 21 -49.47 4.09 20.44
CA ARG A 21 -50.60 4.98 20.12
C ARG A 21 -51.84 4.13 19.83
N LEU A 22 -52.75 4.05 20.79
CA LEU A 22 -54.12 3.60 20.55
C LEU A 22 -54.92 4.73 19.91
N GLY A 23 -55.45 4.45 18.72
CA GLY A 23 -56.34 5.33 17.98
C GLY A 23 -57.72 5.47 18.65
N HIS A 24 -58.31 6.63 18.41
CA HIS A 24 -59.72 6.93 18.66
C HIS A 24 -60.65 5.88 18.02
N MET A 25 -61.49 5.24 18.83
CA MET A 25 -62.83 4.82 18.41
C MET A 25 -63.79 4.92 19.60
N SER A 26 -64.93 5.54 19.32
CA SER A 26 -66.05 5.86 20.19
C SER A 26 -66.73 4.61 20.77
N GLY A 27 -66.95 4.58 22.08
CA GLY A 27 -67.80 3.61 22.77
C GLY A 27 -68.37 4.21 24.04
N ARG A 28 -69.68 4.42 24.05
CA ARG A 28 -70.50 5.03 25.10
C ARG A 28 -70.89 3.95 26.12
N SER A 29 -70.61 4.12 27.42
CA SER A 29 -71.59 3.96 28.52
C SER A 29 -70.97 4.02 29.93
N SER A 30 -71.60 4.86 30.75
CA SER A 30 -71.86 4.75 32.20
C SER A 30 -70.74 4.43 33.20
N GLY A 31 -70.38 5.45 33.98
CA GLY A 31 -70.42 5.37 35.44
C GLY A 31 -69.09 5.13 36.16
N PHE A 32 -68.47 6.20 36.67
CA PHE A 32 -68.34 6.46 38.10
C PHE A 32 -67.71 7.84 38.32
N ARG A 33 -68.33 8.61 39.21
CA ARG A 33 -67.98 9.98 39.58
C ARG A 33 -66.83 10.02 40.58
N ASP A 34 -66.29 11.23 40.75
CA ASP A 34 -65.65 11.80 41.95
C ASP A 34 -64.12 11.67 42.11
N SER A 35 -63.42 12.77 41.80
CA SER A 35 -62.60 13.55 42.75
C SER A 35 -61.58 14.46 42.04
N TRP A 36 -62.08 15.44 41.30
CA TRP A 36 -61.37 16.70 41.09
C TRP A 36 -61.99 17.71 42.05
N LEU A 37 -61.22 18.22 43.02
CA LEU A 37 -61.35 19.51 43.72
C LEU A 37 -60.69 19.45 45.11
N ALA A 38 -59.44 19.93 45.20
CA ALA A 38 -58.71 20.46 46.38
C ALA A 38 -57.21 20.24 46.10
N GLN A 39 -56.29 21.19 46.05
CA GLN A 39 -56.24 22.59 46.47
C GLN A 39 -55.20 23.30 45.59
N ARG A 40 -55.58 24.44 45.01
CA ARG A 40 -54.67 25.49 44.54
C ARG A 40 -55.20 26.81 45.10
N ALA A 41 -54.56 27.33 46.15
CA ALA A 41 -54.57 28.74 46.53
C ALA A 41 -53.62 28.96 47.71
N ALA A 42 -52.52 29.68 47.49
CA ALA A 42 -52.10 30.81 48.31
C ALA A 42 -50.84 31.44 47.69
N VAL A 43 -50.94 32.72 47.33
CA VAL A 43 -49.88 33.59 46.87
C VAL A 43 -49.52 34.55 48.01
N MET A 44 -48.22 34.71 48.26
CA MET A 44 -47.50 35.84 48.87
C MET A 44 -47.74 36.23 50.34
N ALA A 45 -46.70 36.07 51.17
CA ALA A 45 -46.15 37.10 52.08
C ALA A 45 -44.89 36.58 52.79
N GLY A 46 -43.77 37.33 52.76
CA GLY A 46 -42.64 37.09 53.68
C GLY A 46 -41.26 37.44 53.11
N SER A 47 -40.82 38.68 53.32
CA SER A 47 -39.43 39.11 53.21
C SER A 47 -38.57 38.37 54.24
N GLY A 48 -37.83 37.35 53.81
CA GLY A 48 -36.92 36.58 54.66
C GLY A 48 -36.44 35.22 54.13
N GLY A 49 -36.64 34.90 52.84
CA GLY A 49 -36.45 33.53 52.33
C GLY A 49 -35.59 33.36 51.08
N CYS A 50 -34.99 34.41 50.50
CA CYS A 50 -34.29 34.27 49.22
C CYS A 50 -33.03 33.40 49.31
N CYS A 51 -32.31 33.41 50.45
CA CYS A 51 -31.17 32.52 50.66
C CYS A 51 -31.59 31.07 50.97
N ALA A 52 -32.77 30.85 51.56
CA ALA A 52 -33.27 29.52 51.88
C ALA A 52 -33.83 28.79 50.64
N GLU A 53 -34.51 29.52 49.74
CA GLU A 53 -35.00 28.95 48.47
C GLU A 53 -33.89 28.74 47.42
N VAL A 54 -32.84 29.57 47.43
CA VAL A 54 -31.65 29.33 46.59
C VAL A 54 -30.87 28.13 47.13
N TYR A 55 -30.82 27.93 48.45
CA TYR A 55 -30.20 26.77 49.07
C TYR A 55 -30.96 25.47 48.76
N SER A 56 -32.29 25.46 48.86
CA SER A 56 -33.09 24.30 48.45
C SER A 56 -32.95 24.02 46.95
N CYS A 57 -32.95 25.04 46.07
CA CYS A 57 -32.75 24.83 44.64
C CYS A 57 -31.36 24.25 44.27
N ILE A 58 -30.30 24.54 45.03
CA ILE A 58 -28.93 24.06 44.74
C ILE A 58 -28.66 22.69 45.38
N PHE A 59 -29.30 22.38 46.51
CA PHE A 59 -29.04 21.15 47.28
C PHE A 59 -30.19 20.12 47.23
N ASP A 60 -31.32 20.42 46.56
CA ASP A 60 -32.39 19.44 46.36
C ASP A 60 -32.08 18.52 45.18
N TYR A 61 -31.96 17.23 45.49
CA TYR A 61 -31.82 16.17 44.48
C TYR A 61 -33.14 15.39 44.38
N ASN A 62 -33.90 15.70 43.33
CA ASN A 62 -35.14 14.97 43.03
C ASN A 62 -34.82 13.56 42.54
N THR A 63 -35.25 12.56 43.30
CA THR A 63 -35.17 11.14 42.90
C THR A 63 -36.53 10.62 42.43
N PRO A 64 -36.58 9.82 41.35
CA PRO A 64 -37.83 9.19 40.94
C PRO A 64 -38.32 8.23 42.04
N ARG A 65 -39.62 8.27 42.35
CA ARG A 65 -40.24 7.28 43.24
C ARG A 65 -40.33 5.93 42.51
N ILE A 66 -39.55 4.94 42.96
CA ILE A 66 -39.47 3.62 42.33
C ILE A 66 -40.55 2.70 42.93
N ALA A 67 -41.42 2.14 42.09
CA ALA A 67 -42.37 1.10 42.51
C ALA A 67 -41.72 -0.29 42.50
N LEU A 68 -41.82 -1.02 43.60
CA LEU A 68 -41.12 -2.30 43.80
C LEU A 68 -42.06 -3.49 43.57
N ILE A 69 -42.04 -4.04 42.35
CA ILE A 69 -42.92 -5.15 41.94
C ILE A 69 -42.29 -6.49 42.36
N LYS A 70 -42.89 -7.17 43.34
CA LYS A 70 -42.44 -8.49 43.82
C LYS A 70 -43.10 -9.63 43.02
N SER A 71 -42.60 -9.87 41.80
CA SER A 71 -43.04 -11.00 40.95
C SER A 71 -41.86 -11.86 40.50
N ARG A 72 -41.95 -13.18 40.69
CA ARG A 72 -40.89 -14.13 40.30
C ARG A 72 -40.66 -14.17 38.78
N LYS A 73 -41.72 -14.11 37.98
CA LYS A 73 -41.63 -14.16 36.50
C LYS A 73 -40.95 -12.91 35.93
N VAL A 74 -41.38 -11.73 36.37
CA VAL A 74 -40.82 -10.44 35.92
C VAL A 74 -39.39 -10.24 36.43
N GLY A 75 -39.12 -10.65 37.69
CA GLY A 75 -37.78 -10.61 38.25
C GLY A 75 -36.79 -11.51 37.51
N LEU A 76 -37.20 -12.75 37.18
CA LEU A 76 -36.36 -13.66 36.39
C LEU A 76 -36.07 -13.10 35.00
N LEU A 77 -37.09 -12.59 34.30
CA LEU A 77 -36.93 -11.99 32.96
C LEU A 77 -35.93 -10.82 32.99
N ASN A 78 -36.08 -9.90 33.95
CA ASN A 78 -35.17 -8.77 34.10
C ASN A 78 -33.72 -9.23 34.38
N ARG A 79 -33.53 -10.23 35.27
CA ARG A 79 -32.19 -10.77 35.55
C ARG A 79 -31.58 -11.49 34.34
N VAL A 80 -32.37 -12.21 33.56
CA VAL A 80 -31.90 -12.84 32.31
C VAL A 80 -31.47 -11.79 31.29
N ILE A 81 -32.26 -10.74 31.08
CA ILE A 81 -31.90 -9.65 30.16
C ILE A 81 -30.63 -8.95 30.63
N GLN A 82 -30.50 -8.65 31.92
CA GLN A 82 -29.28 -8.07 32.49
C GLN A 82 -28.06 -8.97 32.27
N LEU A 83 -28.20 -10.29 32.46
CA LEU A 83 -27.11 -11.24 32.21
C LEU A 83 -26.75 -11.32 30.73
N LEU A 84 -27.72 -11.27 29.82
CA LEU A 84 -27.46 -11.26 28.37
C LEU A 84 -26.72 -9.99 27.94
N ILE A 85 -27.14 -8.82 28.44
CA ILE A 85 -26.44 -7.56 28.17
C ILE A 85 -25.02 -7.60 28.74
N LEU A 86 -24.87 -8.08 29.97
CA LEU A 86 -23.54 -8.20 30.60
C LEU A 86 -22.64 -9.16 29.83
N ALA A 87 -23.17 -10.31 29.40
CA ALA A 87 -22.44 -11.29 28.59
C ALA A 87 -22.02 -10.69 27.23
N TYR A 88 -22.89 -9.89 26.60
CA TYR A 88 -22.55 -9.18 25.36
C TYR A 88 -21.44 -8.15 25.59
N VAL A 89 -21.55 -7.31 26.61
CA VAL A 89 -20.53 -6.29 26.92
C VAL A 89 -19.18 -6.95 27.23
N ILE A 90 -19.15 -7.97 28.09
CA ILE A 90 -17.90 -8.64 28.45
C ILE A 90 -17.34 -9.43 27.26
N GLY A 91 -18.16 -10.24 26.59
CA GLY A 91 -17.69 -11.12 25.52
C GLY A 91 -17.33 -10.37 24.24
N TRP A 92 -18.21 -9.48 23.77
CA TRP A 92 -17.99 -8.76 22.52
C TRP A 92 -17.10 -7.53 22.73
N VAL A 93 -17.49 -6.60 23.60
CA VAL A 93 -16.81 -5.30 23.71
C VAL A 93 -15.44 -5.44 24.38
N PHE A 94 -15.37 -6.14 25.51
CA PHE A 94 -14.10 -6.26 26.25
C PHE A 94 -13.19 -7.34 25.67
N VAL A 95 -13.68 -8.54 25.37
CA VAL A 95 -12.81 -9.65 24.94
C VAL A 95 -12.54 -9.63 23.44
N TRP A 96 -13.56 -9.47 22.60
CA TRP A 96 -13.40 -9.57 21.13
C TRP A 96 -12.85 -8.29 20.51
N GLU A 97 -13.49 -7.15 20.75
CA GLU A 97 -13.07 -5.83 20.24
C GLU A 97 -11.90 -5.23 21.05
N LYS A 98 -11.53 -5.85 22.17
CA LYS A 98 -10.51 -5.36 23.10
C LYS A 98 -10.70 -3.89 23.48
N GLY A 99 -11.94 -3.47 23.77
CA GLY A 99 -12.26 -2.09 24.09
C GLY A 99 -11.61 -1.52 25.36
N TYR A 100 -10.84 -2.34 26.09
CA TYR A 100 -10.00 -1.91 27.21
C TYR A 100 -8.60 -1.44 26.77
N GLN A 101 -8.17 -1.76 25.54
CA GLN A 101 -6.89 -1.36 24.98
C GLN A 101 -7.02 -0.07 24.18
N ASP A 102 -5.92 0.66 24.13
CA ASP A 102 -5.78 1.81 23.26
C ASP A 102 -4.84 1.43 22.11
N PHE A 103 -5.00 2.03 20.94
CA PHE A 103 -4.27 1.62 19.75
C PHE A 103 -3.35 2.72 19.22
N ASP A 104 -2.25 2.31 18.60
CA ASP A 104 -1.34 3.18 17.85
C ASP A 104 -0.90 2.53 16.54
N SER A 105 -0.67 3.37 15.53
CA SER A 105 -0.24 2.94 14.19
C SER A 105 1.28 2.95 14.07
N VAL A 106 1.82 2.02 13.30
CA VAL A 106 3.27 1.87 13.17
C VAL A 106 3.91 3.05 12.41
N VAL A 107 4.96 3.63 12.99
CA VAL A 107 5.95 4.45 12.27
C VAL A 107 7.14 3.55 11.94
N SER A 108 7.55 3.49 10.67
CA SER A 108 8.58 2.54 10.24
C SER A 108 9.70 3.19 9.44
N SER A 109 10.87 2.58 9.51
CA SER A 109 12.04 2.89 8.69
C SER A 109 12.61 1.59 8.13
N VAL A 110 12.85 1.55 6.83
CA VAL A 110 13.38 0.38 6.12
C VAL A 110 14.72 0.73 5.48
N THR A 111 15.69 -0.17 5.62
CA THR A 111 16.97 -0.11 4.90
C THR A 111 17.20 -1.43 4.18
N LEU A 112 17.58 -1.33 2.91
CA LEU A 112 17.70 -2.45 2.00
C LEU A 112 19.15 -2.60 1.56
N LYS A 113 19.60 -3.86 1.43
CA LYS A 113 20.92 -4.15 0.87
C LYS A 113 20.86 -5.40 0.00
N VAL A 114 20.93 -5.18 -1.31
CA VAL A 114 20.99 -6.25 -2.30
C VAL A 114 22.43 -6.77 -2.43
N LYS A 115 22.59 -8.07 -2.68
CA LYS A 115 23.85 -8.73 -2.96
C LYS A 115 23.68 -9.77 -4.06
N GLY A 116 24.64 -9.78 -4.98
CA GLY A 116 24.65 -10.66 -6.14
C GLY A 116 25.71 -10.21 -7.12
N VAL A 117 26.15 -11.12 -7.97
CA VAL A 117 26.99 -10.83 -9.13
C VAL A 117 26.48 -11.68 -10.28
N ALA A 118 26.35 -11.09 -11.46
CA ALA A 118 26.00 -11.81 -12.67
C ALA A 118 27.06 -11.58 -13.74
N VAL A 119 27.19 -12.55 -14.64
CA VAL A 119 28.05 -12.46 -15.82
C VAL A 119 27.19 -12.66 -17.04
N THR A 120 27.33 -11.77 -18.02
CA THR A 120 26.75 -11.92 -19.35
C THR A 120 27.88 -12.15 -20.35
N ASN A 121 27.69 -13.09 -21.27
CA ASN A 121 28.59 -13.34 -22.38
C ASN A 121 27.76 -13.60 -23.64
N THR A 122 27.26 -12.53 -24.25
CA THR A 122 26.40 -12.58 -25.45
C THR A 122 27.01 -11.76 -26.58
N SER A 123 26.57 -11.98 -27.81
CA SER A 123 27.01 -11.19 -28.98
C SER A 123 26.79 -9.70 -28.78
N ASP A 124 25.65 -9.34 -28.16
CA ASP A 124 25.18 -7.95 -28.10
C ASP A 124 25.82 -7.17 -26.94
N LEU A 125 26.08 -7.84 -25.80
CA LEU A 125 26.63 -7.21 -24.60
C LEU A 125 28.12 -7.50 -24.40
N GLY A 126 28.67 -8.49 -25.11
CA GLY A 126 30.00 -9.03 -24.86
C GLY A 126 30.13 -9.69 -23.48
N TYR A 127 31.37 -9.97 -23.09
CA TYR A 127 31.70 -10.42 -21.75
C TYR A 127 31.64 -9.24 -20.76
N ARG A 128 30.70 -9.28 -19.82
CA ARG A 128 30.52 -8.23 -18.82
C ARG A 128 30.11 -8.80 -17.46
N ILE A 129 30.68 -8.22 -16.41
CA ILE A 129 30.32 -8.49 -15.02
C ILE A 129 29.34 -7.39 -14.58
N TRP A 130 28.30 -7.80 -13.86
CA TRP A 130 27.27 -6.93 -13.32
C TRP A 130 27.24 -7.08 -11.81
N ASP A 131 27.43 -5.96 -11.11
CA ASP A 131 27.37 -5.89 -9.66
C ASP A 131 26.22 -4.98 -9.18
N VAL A 132 26.10 -4.83 -7.86
CA VAL A 132 25.03 -4.08 -7.21
C VAL A 132 24.94 -2.64 -7.72
N ALA A 133 26.07 -2.01 -8.10
CA ALA A 133 26.07 -0.63 -8.60
C ALA A 133 25.52 -0.52 -10.02
N ASP A 134 25.55 -1.60 -10.81
CA ASP A 134 25.02 -1.61 -12.16
C ASP A 134 23.51 -1.94 -12.21
N TYR A 135 23.06 -2.94 -11.45
CA TYR A 135 21.70 -3.47 -11.59
C TYR A 135 20.68 -2.94 -10.57
N VAL A 136 21.09 -2.20 -9.53
CA VAL A 136 20.18 -1.59 -8.55
C VAL A 136 20.06 -0.09 -8.81
N LEU A 137 18.89 0.34 -9.29
CA LEU A 137 18.67 1.72 -9.77
C LEU A 137 17.32 2.29 -9.32
N PRO A 138 17.27 3.44 -8.62
CA PRO A 138 18.36 4.10 -7.94
C PRO A 138 18.78 3.33 -6.67
N ALA A 139 20.04 3.45 -6.26
CA ALA A 139 20.55 2.76 -5.08
C ALA A 139 19.96 3.25 -3.74
N GLN A 140 19.30 4.42 -3.73
CA GLN A 140 18.85 5.12 -2.52
C GLN A 140 17.33 5.31 -2.48
N GLN A 141 16.57 4.36 -3.03
CA GLN A 141 15.12 4.45 -3.01
C GLN A 141 14.56 4.15 -1.62
N GLU A 142 13.65 5.01 -1.13
CA GLU A 142 12.96 4.78 0.14
C GLU A 142 11.93 3.67 -0.01
N ASN A 143 11.91 2.74 0.95
CA ASN A 143 10.93 1.65 1.07
C ASN A 143 10.73 0.82 -0.20
N ALA A 144 11.66 0.84 -1.15
CA ALA A 144 11.59 0.04 -2.36
C ALA A 144 13.01 -0.18 -2.91
N PHE A 145 13.17 -1.21 -3.73
CA PHE A 145 14.37 -1.41 -4.50
C PHE A 145 14.02 -1.99 -5.87
N PHE A 146 14.82 -1.65 -6.87
CA PHE A 146 14.66 -2.16 -8.22
C PHE A 146 15.86 -3.02 -8.58
N VAL A 147 15.60 -4.14 -9.25
CA VAL A 147 16.64 -5.04 -9.76
C VAL A 147 16.42 -5.21 -11.27
N MET A 148 17.38 -4.73 -12.04
CA MET A 148 17.44 -4.93 -13.49
C MET A 148 17.60 -6.42 -13.80
N THR A 149 16.75 -6.93 -14.68
CA THR A 149 16.77 -8.33 -15.13
C THR A 149 17.01 -8.45 -16.64
N ASN A 150 16.65 -7.42 -17.41
CA ASN A 150 16.85 -7.38 -18.84
C ASN A 150 17.11 -5.94 -19.30
N LEU A 151 17.71 -5.77 -20.47
CA LEU A 151 17.99 -4.44 -21.00
C LEU A 151 18.16 -4.44 -22.52
N ILE A 152 17.93 -3.27 -23.12
CA ILE A 152 18.30 -2.93 -24.49
C ILE A 152 19.30 -1.78 -24.40
N LEU A 153 20.49 -1.98 -24.99
CA LEU A 153 21.54 -0.98 -25.04
C LEU A 153 21.60 -0.33 -26.42
N THR A 154 21.70 0.99 -26.46
CA THR A 154 22.02 1.75 -27.67
C THR A 154 23.25 2.61 -27.38
N PRO A 155 24.46 2.06 -27.61
CA PRO A 155 25.71 2.75 -27.31
C PRO A 155 26.01 3.83 -28.36
N ASN A 156 26.88 4.78 -28.00
CA ASN A 156 27.44 5.78 -28.93
C ASN A 156 26.39 6.61 -29.68
N GLN A 157 25.28 6.94 -29.02
CA GLN A 157 24.33 7.88 -29.60
C GLN A 157 24.93 9.29 -29.63
N THR A 158 24.84 9.97 -30.76
CA THR A 158 25.21 11.38 -30.95
C THR A 158 24.03 12.17 -31.49
N GLN A 159 24.00 13.48 -31.27
CA GLN A 159 22.96 14.31 -31.88
C GLN A 159 23.22 14.45 -33.38
N GLY A 160 22.28 14.00 -34.19
CA GLY A 160 22.46 13.96 -35.64
C GLY A 160 21.17 13.72 -36.38
N ARG A 161 21.31 13.26 -37.63
CA ARG A 161 20.20 12.84 -38.49
C ARG A 161 20.32 11.37 -38.80
N CYS A 162 19.24 10.64 -38.62
CA CYS A 162 19.18 9.22 -38.90
C CYS A 162 17.75 8.81 -39.31
N PRO A 163 17.59 7.69 -40.01
CA PRO A 163 16.27 7.10 -40.22
C PRO A 163 15.62 6.75 -38.87
N GLU A 164 14.34 7.03 -38.73
CA GLU A 164 13.52 6.58 -37.61
C GLU A 164 13.31 5.06 -37.67
N LEU A 165 12.97 4.44 -36.53
CA LEU A 165 12.59 3.03 -36.50
C LEU A 165 11.37 2.75 -37.40
N PRO A 166 11.34 1.63 -38.13
CA PRO A 166 10.18 1.23 -38.93
C PRO A 166 8.95 0.93 -38.05
N ASP A 167 7.92 1.75 -38.21
CA ASP A 167 6.60 1.60 -37.63
C ASP A 167 5.54 2.00 -38.67
N THR A 168 4.30 1.60 -38.45
CA THR A 168 3.14 1.94 -39.28
C THR A 168 3.02 3.44 -39.59
N SER A 169 3.46 4.30 -38.67
CA SER A 169 3.41 5.75 -38.79
C SER A 169 4.67 6.40 -39.39
N THR A 170 5.80 5.69 -39.44
CA THR A 170 7.12 6.24 -39.80
C THR A 170 7.65 5.74 -41.13
N VAL A 171 7.13 4.62 -41.63
CA VAL A 171 7.46 4.07 -42.96
C VAL A 171 6.98 5.03 -44.04
N CYS A 172 7.86 5.34 -44.99
CA CYS A 172 7.60 6.29 -46.06
C CYS A 172 7.96 5.70 -47.43
N ILE A 173 7.30 6.19 -48.48
CA ILE A 173 7.62 5.84 -49.87
C ILE A 173 8.39 6.99 -50.54
N SER A 174 7.99 8.22 -50.21
CA SER A 174 8.58 9.46 -50.72
C SER A 174 8.64 10.53 -49.64
N ASP A 175 9.41 11.60 -49.88
CA ASP A 175 9.56 12.74 -48.97
C ASP A 175 8.22 13.40 -48.61
N GLN A 176 7.20 13.31 -49.47
CA GLN A 176 5.86 13.85 -49.21
C GLN A 176 5.13 13.16 -48.05
N ASN A 177 5.54 11.95 -47.68
CA ASN A 177 4.99 11.24 -46.52
C ASN A 177 5.55 11.77 -45.18
N CYS A 178 6.65 12.51 -45.22
CA CYS A 178 7.34 13.01 -44.03
C CYS A 178 7.05 14.51 -43.87
N THR A 179 6.58 14.92 -42.70
CA THR A 179 6.23 16.32 -42.45
C THR A 179 7.42 17.03 -41.81
N LEU A 180 7.85 18.15 -42.40
CA LEU A 180 8.96 18.94 -41.87
C LEU A 180 8.62 19.48 -40.47
N ASP A 181 9.56 19.33 -39.53
CA ASP A 181 9.46 19.78 -38.13
C ASP A 181 8.29 19.16 -37.34
N TYR A 182 7.75 18.05 -37.82
CA TYR A 182 6.74 17.28 -37.10
C TYR A 182 7.36 16.49 -35.93
N VAL A 183 6.67 16.50 -34.79
CA VAL A 183 7.03 15.74 -33.59
C VAL A 183 5.83 14.90 -33.19
N GLY A 184 5.90 13.60 -33.48
CA GLY A 184 4.90 12.64 -33.03
C GLY A 184 5.09 12.26 -31.56
N THR A 185 4.01 11.88 -30.86
CA THR A 185 4.05 11.41 -29.47
C THR A 185 4.94 10.17 -29.26
N HIS A 186 5.09 9.35 -30.30
CA HIS A 186 5.89 8.12 -30.30
C HIS A 186 7.17 8.23 -31.14
N SER A 187 7.51 9.42 -31.67
CA SER A 187 8.75 9.60 -32.41
C SER A 187 9.92 9.83 -31.46
N ASN A 188 11.11 9.36 -31.85
CA ASN A 188 12.35 9.55 -31.10
C ASN A 188 12.98 10.93 -31.32
N GLY A 189 12.45 11.74 -32.26
CA GLY A 189 12.97 13.06 -32.58
C GLY A 189 12.07 13.91 -33.47
N VAL A 190 12.68 14.90 -34.13
CA VAL A 190 11.97 15.87 -34.99
C VAL A 190 12.15 15.49 -36.45
N GLN A 191 11.07 15.30 -37.21
CA GLN A 191 11.15 14.92 -38.62
C GLN A 191 11.80 16.02 -39.48
N THR A 192 12.64 15.62 -40.43
CA THR A 192 13.29 16.54 -41.38
C THR A 192 12.52 16.71 -42.70
N GLY A 193 11.42 15.97 -42.88
CA GLY A 193 10.65 15.95 -44.14
C GLY A 193 11.29 15.11 -45.26
N ARG A 194 12.34 14.33 -44.97
CA ARG A 194 12.99 13.45 -45.95
C ARG A 194 12.69 11.98 -45.67
N CYS A 195 12.54 11.19 -46.73
CA CYS A 195 12.35 9.75 -46.70
C CYS A 195 13.67 9.04 -47.07
N VAL A 196 14.29 8.41 -46.08
CA VAL A 196 15.64 7.80 -46.21
C VAL A 196 15.57 6.29 -46.04
N ALA A 197 16.55 5.57 -46.58
CA ALA A 197 16.62 4.11 -46.40
C ALA A 197 17.03 3.77 -44.95
N TYR A 198 16.20 3.00 -44.25
CA TYR A 198 16.55 2.39 -42.96
C TYR A 198 17.32 1.09 -43.19
N ASP A 199 16.80 0.25 -44.09
CA ASP A 199 17.43 -0.99 -44.55
C ASP A 199 17.28 -1.11 -46.07
N LYS A 200 17.83 -2.16 -46.70
CA LYS A 200 17.78 -2.38 -48.16
C LYS A 200 16.37 -2.41 -48.74
N SER A 201 15.37 -2.81 -47.93
CA SER A 201 13.97 -2.98 -48.35
C SER A 201 13.02 -1.93 -47.79
N VAL A 202 13.38 -1.22 -46.72
CA VAL A 202 12.47 -0.32 -45.98
C VAL A 202 13.04 1.09 -45.90
N LYS A 203 12.19 2.07 -46.22
CA LYS A 203 12.47 3.50 -46.03
C LYS A 203 11.62 4.06 -44.90
N THR A 204 12.20 4.94 -44.10
CA THR A 204 11.54 5.62 -42.99
C THR A 204 11.87 7.11 -43.01
N CYS A 205 11.04 7.92 -42.36
CA CYS A 205 11.29 9.34 -42.26
C CYS A 205 12.58 9.61 -41.48
N GLU A 206 13.42 10.51 -41.99
CA GLU A 206 14.62 10.99 -41.31
C GLU A 206 14.22 11.92 -40.14
N VAL A 207 14.87 11.72 -38.99
CA VAL A 207 14.67 12.51 -37.78
C VAL A 207 15.96 13.15 -37.29
N LYS A 208 15.86 14.36 -36.74
CA LYS A 208 16.89 14.98 -35.88
C LYS A 208 16.71 14.43 -34.48
N ALA A 209 17.59 13.55 -34.06
CA ALA A 209 17.47 12.82 -32.80
C ALA A 209 18.85 12.43 -32.24
N TRP A 210 18.85 11.68 -31.15
CA TRP A 210 20.01 10.90 -30.72
C TRP A 210 20.14 9.67 -31.61
N CYS A 211 21.17 9.67 -32.46
CA CYS A 211 21.38 8.71 -33.52
C CYS A 211 22.54 7.75 -33.18
N PRO A 212 22.41 6.44 -33.45
CA PRO A 212 21.22 5.78 -34.01
C PRO A 212 20.06 5.73 -32.99
N VAL A 213 18.81 5.73 -33.49
CA VAL A 213 17.63 5.57 -32.63
C VAL A 213 17.62 4.20 -31.95
N GLU A 214 17.03 4.11 -30.77
CA GLU A 214 16.87 2.85 -30.04
C GLU A 214 16.10 1.84 -30.89
N ASN A 215 16.50 0.56 -30.90
CA ASN A 215 15.72 -0.51 -31.52
C ASN A 215 15.02 -1.35 -30.44
N ASP A 216 13.71 -1.15 -30.28
CA ASP A 216 12.89 -1.88 -29.29
C ASP A 216 11.87 -2.85 -29.89
N THR A 217 12.05 -3.20 -31.18
CA THR A 217 11.21 -4.18 -31.89
C THR A 217 11.20 -5.56 -31.23
N THR A 218 12.31 -5.96 -30.62
CA THR A 218 12.43 -7.25 -29.92
C THR A 218 13.05 -7.07 -28.55
N VAL A 219 12.35 -7.58 -27.54
CA VAL A 219 12.90 -7.67 -26.18
C VAL A 219 13.66 -9.00 -26.06
N PRO A 220 14.93 -8.99 -25.62
CA PRO A 220 15.73 -10.20 -25.50
C PRO A 220 15.04 -11.29 -24.65
N LYS A 221 14.94 -12.49 -25.21
CA LYS A 221 14.38 -13.70 -24.56
C LYS A 221 15.33 -14.88 -24.84
N PRO A 222 15.94 -15.50 -23.82
CA PRO A 222 15.78 -15.27 -22.38
C PRO A 222 16.39 -13.95 -21.91
N ALA A 223 15.94 -13.46 -20.76
CA ALA A 223 16.47 -12.24 -20.14
C ALA A 223 17.98 -12.34 -19.84
N PHE A 224 18.72 -11.25 -20.06
CA PHE A 224 20.18 -11.24 -19.90
C PHE A 224 20.63 -11.58 -18.47
N LEU A 225 19.98 -11.03 -17.45
CA LEU A 225 20.37 -11.20 -16.04
C LEU A 225 19.51 -12.24 -15.33
N ARG A 226 19.32 -13.41 -15.94
CA ARG A 226 18.62 -14.55 -15.30
C ARG A 226 19.23 -14.97 -13.95
N ALA A 227 20.53 -14.74 -13.76
CA ALA A 227 21.22 -15.03 -12.50
C ALA A 227 20.70 -14.19 -11.32
N ALA A 228 19.95 -13.11 -11.58
CA ALA A 228 19.31 -12.29 -10.55
C ALA A 228 18.32 -13.08 -9.69
N GLU A 229 17.81 -14.22 -10.16
CA GLU A 229 16.99 -15.17 -9.38
C GLU A 229 17.69 -15.63 -8.10
N ASN A 230 19.03 -15.69 -8.11
CA ASN A 230 19.87 -16.13 -7.00
C ASN A 230 20.39 -14.97 -6.15
N PHE A 231 20.03 -13.73 -6.47
CA PHE A 231 20.43 -12.59 -5.67
C PHE A 231 19.67 -12.60 -4.35
N THR A 232 20.26 -11.94 -3.37
CA THR A 232 19.70 -11.82 -2.03
C THR A 232 19.49 -10.36 -1.66
N VAL A 233 18.45 -10.09 -0.88
CA VAL A 233 18.21 -8.79 -0.28
C VAL A 233 18.13 -8.95 1.23
N LEU A 234 18.92 -8.15 1.94
CA LEU A 234 18.79 -7.97 3.39
C LEU A 234 17.83 -6.81 3.66
N ILE A 235 16.74 -7.09 4.35
CA ILE A 235 15.74 -6.10 4.76
C ILE A 235 15.93 -5.81 6.25
N LYS A 236 16.32 -4.58 6.58
CA LYS A 236 16.34 -4.08 7.95
C LYS A 236 15.12 -3.20 8.16
N ASN A 237 14.25 -3.58 9.07
CA ASN A 237 13.08 -2.79 9.40
C ASN A 237 13.07 -2.44 10.88
N ASN A 238 12.99 -1.14 11.17
CA ASN A 238 12.80 -0.59 12.50
C ASN A 238 11.40 -0.01 12.58
N ILE A 239 10.71 -0.28 13.68
CA ILE A 239 9.38 0.23 13.97
C ILE A 239 9.39 1.01 15.27
N TRP A 240 8.52 2.00 15.36
CA TRP A 240 8.27 2.80 16.53
C TRP A 240 6.78 3.12 16.63
N TYR A 241 6.24 2.97 17.84
CA TYR A 241 4.89 3.37 18.21
C TYR A 241 5.00 4.54 19.19
N PRO A 242 4.86 5.78 18.71
CA PRO A 242 5.11 6.98 19.51
C PRO A 242 4.27 7.04 20.78
N LYS A 243 3.00 6.60 20.71
CA LYS A 243 2.05 6.71 21.83
C LYS A 243 2.48 5.90 23.04
N PHE A 244 3.01 4.71 22.80
CA PHE A 244 3.47 3.78 23.85
C PHE A 244 4.98 3.85 24.07
N ASN A 245 5.68 4.73 23.35
CA ASN A 245 7.14 4.81 23.31
C ASN A 245 7.82 3.45 23.12
N PHE A 246 7.23 2.59 22.27
CA PHE A 246 7.71 1.24 22.03
C PHE A 246 8.43 1.16 20.67
N SER A 247 9.67 0.69 20.69
CA SER A 247 10.46 0.49 19.46
C SER A 247 10.92 -0.95 19.33
N LYS A 248 10.90 -1.48 18.11
CA LYS A 248 11.40 -2.83 17.81
C LYS A 248 12.03 -2.88 16.43
N ARG A 249 12.81 -3.93 16.17
CA ARG A 249 13.41 -4.22 14.87
C ARG A 249 13.14 -5.66 14.46
N ASN A 250 13.13 -5.93 13.16
CA ASN A 250 12.90 -7.28 12.63
C ASN A 250 14.04 -8.26 12.95
N ILE A 251 15.28 -7.78 13.05
CA ILE A 251 16.44 -8.59 13.46
C ILE A 251 16.40 -8.76 14.98
N LEU A 252 15.89 -9.91 15.45
CA LEU A 252 15.76 -10.21 16.87
C LEU A 252 17.13 -10.16 17.60
N GLN A 253 17.11 -9.82 18.89
CA GLN A 253 18.34 -9.66 19.69
C GLN A 253 19.09 -10.99 19.91
N ASN A 254 18.39 -12.12 19.84
CA ASN A 254 18.96 -13.46 20.01
C ASN A 254 19.63 -14.01 18.73
N ILE A 255 19.59 -13.27 17.61
CA ILE A 255 20.18 -13.70 16.35
C ILE A 255 21.69 -13.43 16.34
N SER A 256 22.48 -14.46 16.11
CA SER A 256 23.94 -14.37 15.98
C SER A 256 24.37 -13.88 14.59
N ALA A 257 25.59 -13.34 14.51
CA ALA A 257 26.21 -12.96 13.24
C ALA A 257 26.44 -14.17 12.32
N GLU A 258 26.64 -15.36 12.89
CA GLU A 258 26.81 -16.60 12.14
C GLU A 258 25.50 -17.05 11.49
N TYR A 259 24.37 -16.95 12.20
CA TYR A 259 23.05 -17.19 11.62
C TYR A 259 22.79 -16.25 10.44
N LEU A 260 23.08 -14.96 10.59
CA LEU A 260 22.88 -13.97 9.51
C LEU A 260 23.77 -14.19 8.28
N LYS A 261 24.86 -14.95 8.37
CA LYS A 261 25.68 -15.27 7.20
C LYS A 261 25.06 -16.35 6.32
N ASN A 262 24.33 -17.28 6.93
CA ASN A 262 23.88 -18.50 6.26
C ASN A 262 22.36 -18.60 6.11
N CYS A 263 21.59 -17.81 6.88
CA CYS A 263 20.14 -17.89 6.81
C CYS A 263 19.61 -17.31 5.50
N VAL A 264 18.58 -17.96 4.98
CA VAL A 264 17.70 -17.44 3.93
C VAL A 264 16.28 -17.60 4.46
N TYR A 265 15.45 -16.59 4.25
CA TYR A 265 14.05 -16.59 4.67
C TYR A 265 13.31 -17.78 4.08
N ASP A 266 12.57 -18.46 4.95
CA ASP A 266 11.65 -19.53 4.63
C ASP A 266 10.53 -19.49 5.67
N ARG A 267 9.29 -19.58 5.22
CA ARG A 267 8.10 -19.39 6.07
C ARG A 267 8.02 -20.39 7.22
N GLU A 268 8.56 -21.60 7.04
CA GLU A 268 8.50 -22.67 8.02
C GLU A 268 9.82 -22.84 8.76
N LYS A 269 10.95 -22.88 8.03
CA LYS A 269 12.27 -23.19 8.58
C LYS A 269 12.93 -21.96 9.23
N HIS A 270 12.84 -20.80 8.60
CA HIS A 270 13.56 -19.59 9.00
C HIS A 270 12.70 -18.31 8.90
N PRO A 271 11.56 -18.25 9.64
CA PRO A 271 10.58 -17.16 9.50
C PRO A 271 11.09 -15.79 9.96
N PHE A 272 12.18 -15.75 10.73
CA PHE A 272 12.77 -14.51 11.25
C PHE A 272 14.07 -14.11 10.53
N CYS A 273 14.50 -14.85 9.50
CA CYS A 273 15.67 -14.45 8.72
C CYS A 273 15.33 -13.19 7.88
N PRO A 274 16.12 -12.11 7.98
CA PRO A 274 15.88 -10.88 7.23
C PRO A 274 16.44 -10.90 5.80
N ILE A 275 17.01 -12.03 5.36
CA ILE A 275 17.66 -12.19 4.05
C ILE A 275 16.75 -13.00 3.14
N PHE A 276 16.32 -12.42 2.04
CA PHE A 276 15.40 -13.04 1.09
C PHE A 276 16.13 -13.29 -0.23
N ARG A 277 15.89 -14.44 -0.84
CA ARG A 277 16.32 -14.72 -2.22
C ARG A 277 15.25 -14.21 -3.18
N LEU A 278 15.65 -13.52 -4.26
CA LEU A 278 14.70 -12.88 -5.18
C LEU A 278 13.81 -13.90 -5.90
N GLY A 279 14.35 -15.04 -6.33
CA GLY A 279 13.57 -16.14 -6.91
C GLY A 279 12.47 -16.61 -5.96
N SER A 280 12.82 -16.88 -4.70
CA SER A 280 11.85 -17.36 -3.69
C SER A 280 10.76 -16.34 -3.37
N LEU A 281 11.05 -15.04 -3.40
CA LEU A 281 10.02 -14.00 -3.28
C LEU A 281 9.01 -14.06 -4.42
N VAL A 282 9.48 -14.22 -5.65
CA VAL A 282 8.61 -14.29 -6.83
C VAL A 282 7.80 -15.58 -6.82
N GLU A 283 8.41 -16.71 -6.45
CA GLU A 283 7.73 -18.01 -6.30
C GLU A 283 6.66 -17.98 -5.20
N GLU A 284 6.91 -17.32 -4.07
CA GLU A 284 5.94 -17.20 -2.97
C GLU A 284 4.68 -16.42 -3.37
N ALA A 285 4.79 -15.50 -4.34
CA ALA A 285 3.63 -14.83 -4.95
C ALA A 285 2.90 -15.68 -6.01
N GLY A 286 3.39 -16.90 -6.31
CA GLY A 286 2.86 -17.75 -7.36
C GLY A 286 3.27 -17.36 -8.79
N GLU A 287 4.36 -16.61 -8.94
CA GLU A 287 4.85 -16.12 -10.23
C GLU A 287 6.15 -16.81 -10.65
N SER A 288 6.47 -16.75 -11.95
CA SER A 288 7.70 -17.31 -12.52
C SER A 288 8.75 -16.21 -12.70
N PHE A 289 9.89 -16.35 -12.02
CA PHE A 289 10.99 -15.37 -12.12
C PHE A 289 11.47 -15.22 -13.57
N LYS A 290 11.52 -16.32 -14.33
CA LYS A 290 11.99 -16.31 -15.74
C LYS A 290 11.11 -15.46 -16.63
N ASP A 291 9.79 -15.52 -16.44
CA ASP A 291 8.83 -14.78 -17.24
C ASP A 291 8.82 -13.30 -16.83
N MET A 292 8.83 -13.03 -15.53
CA MET A 292 8.95 -11.67 -15.00
C MET A 292 10.27 -11.01 -15.38
N ALA A 293 11.36 -11.76 -15.49
CA ALA A 293 12.67 -11.21 -15.82
C ALA A 293 12.72 -10.57 -17.21
N VAL A 294 11.85 -10.97 -18.15
CA VAL A 294 11.88 -10.45 -19.52
C VAL A 294 11.31 -9.05 -19.62
N LEU A 295 10.10 -8.84 -19.07
CA LEU A 295 9.34 -7.58 -19.20
C LEU A 295 9.33 -6.76 -17.91
N GLY A 296 9.85 -7.33 -16.82
CA GLY A 296 9.79 -6.73 -15.49
C GLY A 296 8.42 -6.90 -14.82
N GLY A 297 8.28 -6.29 -13.65
CA GLY A 297 7.04 -6.27 -12.88
C GLY A 297 7.22 -5.58 -11.53
N VAL A 298 6.14 -5.52 -10.75
CA VAL A 298 6.15 -4.87 -9.44
C VAL A 298 5.67 -5.85 -8.37
N MET A 299 6.53 -6.10 -7.39
CA MET A 299 6.31 -7.01 -6.29
C MET A 299 6.15 -6.22 -4.99
N GLY A 300 5.33 -6.72 -4.08
CA GLY A 300 5.10 -6.15 -2.76
C GLY A 300 5.54 -7.12 -1.68
N ILE A 301 6.46 -6.68 -0.81
CA ILE A 301 6.86 -7.39 0.39
C ILE A 301 6.18 -6.71 1.57
N GLN A 302 5.15 -7.35 2.10
CA GLN A 302 4.35 -6.88 3.20
C GLN A 302 4.96 -7.33 4.54
N ILE A 303 5.18 -6.39 5.45
CA ILE A 303 5.69 -6.65 6.80
C ILE A 303 4.63 -6.18 7.80
N SER A 304 3.92 -7.15 8.39
CA SER A 304 2.87 -6.89 9.37
C SER A 304 3.42 -6.96 10.81
N TRP A 305 3.14 -5.92 11.58
CA TRP A 305 3.50 -5.79 12.99
C TRP A 305 2.26 -5.60 13.85
N ASN A 306 1.49 -6.66 14.06
CA ASN A 306 0.36 -6.62 14.99
C ASN A 306 0.81 -7.09 16.37
N CYS A 307 0.93 -6.16 17.30
CA CYS A 307 1.55 -6.39 18.61
C CYS A 307 0.61 -6.04 19.75
N ASP A 308 0.67 -6.83 20.82
CA ASP A 308 -0.14 -6.68 22.03
C ASP A 308 0.84 -6.46 23.19
N LEU A 309 0.92 -5.23 23.71
CA LEU A 309 1.92 -4.83 24.71
C LEU A 309 1.56 -5.29 26.13
N ASP A 310 0.34 -5.76 26.35
CA ASP A 310 -0.02 -6.47 27.59
C ASP A 310 0.72 -7.81 27.70
N LYS A 311 1.18 -8.36 26.56
CA LYS A 311 1.99 -9.57 26.49
C LYS A 311 3.48 -9.23 26.47
N LYS A 312 4.33 -10.23 26.73
CA LYS A 312 5.77 -10.07 26.64
C LYS A 312 6.17 -9.54 25.27
N HIS A 313 7.09 -8.56 25.25
CA HIS A 313 7.60 -7.93 24.03
C HIS A 313 8.16 -8.94 23.02
N THR A 314 8.58 -10.13 23.44
CA THR A 314 9.07 -11.21 22.56
C THR A 314 8.03 -11.71 21.56
N TYR A 315 6.73 -11.63 21.88
CA TYR A 315 5.64 -12.09 21.00
C TYR A 315 5.34 -11.13 19.84
N CYS A 316 5.77 -9.86 19.95
CA CYS A 316 5.63 -8.88 18.89
C CYS A 316 6.65 -9.17 17.77
N VAL A 317 6.29 -9.97 16.77
CA VAL A 317 7.20 -10.39 15.68
C VAL A 317 6.65 -10.00 14.32
N PRO A 318 7.52 -9.72 13.33
CA PRO A 318 7.05 -9.39 11.99
C PRO A 318 6.46 -10.63 11.32
N LYS A 319 5.39 -10.44 10.56
CA LYS A 319 4.87 -11.44 9.62
C LYS A 319 5.06 -10.94 8.21
N TYR A 320 5.72 -11.74 7.38
CA TYR A 320 5.96 -11.42 5.99
C TYR A 320 4.87 -12.03 5.09
N SER A 321 4.46 -11.29 4.08
CA SER A 321 3.60 -11.77 3.00
C SER A 321 4.08 -11.15 1.69
N ILE A 322 4.13 -11.95 0.63
CA ILE A 322 4.61 -11.49 -0.67
C ILE A 322 3.46 -11.58 -1.66
N ARG A 323 3.31 -10.54 -2.48
CA ARG A 323 2.31 -10.50 -3.56
C ARG A 323 2.82 -9.72 -4.75
N ARG A 324 2.25 -9.97 -5.93
CA ARG A 324 2.40 -9.09 -7.08
C ARG A 324 1.51 -7.85 -6.94
N LEU A 325 1.99 -6.68 -7.38
CA LEU A 325 1.31 -5.39 -7.28
C LEU A 325 0.82 -4.88 -8.65
N ASP A 326 1.52 -5.20 -9.73
CA ASP A 326 1.10 -4.85 -11.08
C ASP A 326 0.02 -5.82 -11.59
N ASN A 327 -1.01 -5.30 -12.27
CA ASN A 327 -2.09 -6.13 -12.82
C ASN A 327 -1.56 -6.99 -13.97
N ARG A 328 -1.68 -8.31 -13.83
CA ARG A 328 -1.49 -9.27 -14.91
C ARG A 328 -2.81 -9.49 -15.64
N GLU A 329 -3.31 -8.46 -16.32
CA GLU A 329 -4.48 -8.63 -17.19
C GLU A 329 -4.04 -9.22 -18.52
N PHE A 330 -4.27 -10.52 -18.69
CA PHE A 330 -3.99 -11.24 -19.94
C PHE A 330 -4.76 -10.65 -21.14
N ASP A 331 -5.93 -10.06 -20.89
CA ASP A 331 -6.82 -9.51 -21.92
C ASP A 331 -6.55 -8.02 -22.24
N HIS A 332 -5.75 -7.33 -21.42
CA HIS A 332 -5.43 -5.90 -21.57
C HIS A 332 -3.92 -5.65 -21.52
N ASN A 333 -3.23 -6.06 -22.60
CA ASN A 333 -1.78 -6.02 -22.73
C ASN A 333 -1.22 -4.65 -23.18
N VAL A 334 -1.80 -3.54 -22.71
CA VAL A 334 -1.42 -2.18 -23.15
C VAL A 334 -0.05 -1.76 -22.59
N SER A 335 0.37 -2.33 -21.45
CA SER A 335 1.70 -2.12 -20.88
C SER A 335 2.14 -3.32 -20.03
N PRO A 336 2.68 -4.40 -20.64
CA PRO A 336 3.14 -5.54 -19.86
C PRO A 336 4.45 -5.22 -19.13
N GLY A 337 4.39 -5.35 -17.79
CA GLY A 337 5.57 -5.34 -16.93
C GLY A 337 6.01 -3.94 -16.49
N TYR A 338 7.32 -3.78 -16.23
CA TYR A 338 7.89 -2.56 -15.70
C TYR A 338 9.25 -2.27 -16.35
N ASN A 339 9.34 -1.11 -16.99
CA ASN A 339 10.55 -0.66 -17.67
C ASN A 339 10.71 0.86 -17.59
N PHE A 340 11.94 1.33 -17.75
CA PHE A 340 12.27 2.74 -17.87
C PHE A 340 13.55 2.94 -18.68
N ARG A 341 13.77 4.17 -19.14
CA ARG A 341 14.96 4.56 -19.91
C ARG A 341 15.82 5.51 -19.10
N PHE A 342 17.13 5.35 -19.23
CA PHE A 342 18.11 6.31 -18.74
C PHE A 342 19.34 6.31 -19.65
N ALA A 343 20.14 7.37 -19.58
CA ALA A 343 21.31 7.53 -20.42
C ALA A 343 22.56 7.82 -19.59
N LYS A 344 23.68 7.24 -20.00
CA LYS A 344 25.02 7.58 -19.52
C LYS A 344 25.67 8.51 -20.53
N TYR A 345 25.85 9.77 -20.18
CA TYR A 345 26.47 10.79 -21.02
C TYR A 345 28.00 10.76 -20.89
N TYR A 346 28.69 10.94 -21.99
CA TYR A 346 30.14 11.06 -22.07
C TYR A 346 30.53 11.91 -23.27
N LYS A 347 31.78 12.35 -23.31
CA LYS A 347 32.34 13.03 -24.47
C LYS A 347 33.38 12.15 -25.13
N ASP A 348 33.37 12.12 -26.46
CA ASP A 348 34.42 11.47 -27.23
C ASP A 348 35.68 12.34 -27.30
N SER A 349 36.79 11.78 -27.79
CA SER A 349 38.09 12.42 -28.05
C SER A 349 38.00 13.74 -28.84
N ASN A 350 36.95 13.91 -29.65
CA ASN A 350 36.68 15.12 -30.44
C ASN A 350 35.79 16.15 -29.71
N ASP A 351 35.59 16.02 -28.40
CA ASP A 351 34.67 16.84 -27.56
C ASP A 351 33.18 16.79 -27.98
N VAL A 352 32.81 15.81 -28.80
CA VAL A 352 31.43 15.58 -29.23
C VAL A 352 30.67 14.87 -28.12
N GLU A 353 29.55 15.46 -27.70
CA GLU A 353 28.65 14.86 -26.70
C GLU A 353 28.01 13.58 -27.25
N SER A 354 28.23 12.49 -26.53
CA SER A 354 27.68 11.17 -26.83
C SER A 354 26.96 10.61 -25.61
N ARG A 355 26.07 9.64 -25.83
CA ARG A 355 25.44 8.91 -24.73
C ARG A 355 25.24 7.44 -25.06
N THR A 356 25.21 6.62 -24.02
CA THR A 356 24.69 5.26 -24.10
C THR A 356 23.30 5.28 -23.48
N LEU A 357 22.29 5.12 -24.34
CA LEU A 357 20.91 4.96 -23.91
C LEU A 357 20.66 3.51 -23.50
N MET A 358 19.90 3.35 -22.44
CA MET A 358 19.58 2.05 -21.87
C MET A 358 18.10 2.01 -21.53
N LYS A 359 17.35 1.13 -22.21
CA LYS A 359 16.00 0.74 -21.79
C LYS A 359 16.13 -0.48 -20.90
N ILE A 360 15.81 -0.31 -19.63
CA ILE A 360 15.92 -1.35 -18.62
C ILE A 360 14.54 -1.94 -18.34
N TYR A 361 14.51 -3.27 -18.22
CA TYR A 361 13.41 -4.02 -17.63
C TYR A 361 13.89 -4.65 -16.33
N GLY A 362 13.00 -4.73 -15.36
CA GLY A 362 13.34 -5.33 -14.08
C GLY A 362 12.19 -5.42 -13.12
N ILE A 363 12.49 -5.99 -11.97
CA ILE A 363 11.51 -6.20 -10.92
C ILE A 363 11.71 -5.13 -9.86
N ARG A 364 10.67 -4.35 -9.62
CA ARG A 364 10.60 -3.41 -8.50
C ARG A 364 9.95 -4.10 -7.31
N PHE A 365 10.59 -4.03 -6.15
CA PHE A 365 10.08 -4.58 -4.90
C PHE A 365 9.75 -3.44 -3.95
N ASP A 366 8.47 -3.24 -3.67
CA ASP A 366 7.97 -2.26 -2.70
C ASP A 366 7.80 -2.91 -1.32
N ILE A 367 8.37 -2.29 -0.29
CA ILE A 367 8.29 -2.76 1.10
C ILE A 367 7.13 -2.04 1.79
N LEU A 368 6.09 -2.80 2.11
CA LEU A 368 4.86 -2.29 2.69
C LEU A 368 4.80 -2.69 4.17
N VAL A 369 5.14 -1.76 5.05
CA VAL A 369 5.10 -1.98 6.49
C VAL A 369 3.78 -1.45 7.05
N PHE A 370 3.06 -2.29 7.77
CA PHE A 370 1.82 -1.92 8.43
C PHE A 370 1.63 -2.71 9.72
N GLY A 371 0.77 -2.23 10.59
CA GLY A 371 0.49 -2.87 11.85
C GLY A 371 -0.08 -1.91 12.86
N THR A 372 -0.73 -2.49 13.85
CA THR A 372 -1.24 -1.78 15.01
C THR A 372 -0.65 -2.38 16.26
N VAL A 373 -0.38 -1.53 17.23
CA VAL A 373 -0.10 -1.96 18.59
C VAL A 373 -1.29 -1.66 19.48
N SER A 374 -1.53 -2.55 20.44
CA SER A 374 -2.61 -2.49 21.43
C SER A 374 -2.09 -2.69 22.83
#